data_AF-A0A7Y1ZJ12-F1
#
_entry.id   AF-A0A7Y1ZJ12-F1
#
_cell.length_a   1.000
_cell.length_b   1.000
_cell.length_c   1.000
_cell.angle_alpha   90.00
_cell.angle_beta   90.00
_cell.angle_gamma   90.00
#
_symmetry.space_group_name_H-M   'P 1'
#
loop_
_entity.id
_entity.type
_entity.pdbx_description
1 polymer ?
#
loop_
_entity_poly.entity_id
_entity_poly.type
_entity_poly.pdbx_seq_one_letter_code
_entity_poly.pdbx_strand_id
1 'polypeptide(L)'
;MYSAERIAEDFIDMADFAPTNMARFANDQLATITEPHRRKILINFRDHALAEAMGDYDALMATCSQQYQRYEVYTDNDNEFTRNQPSSYEELVPHYRALIDANMYLIHGTPDKLIVGDDSLLAEMVQHMIIPGAIAKLAFGVDEADEQGVYLFTTRVAVIFIFDEDGLGCGEHAFGGATSIDHMRLLEADEIPAQYFSGPRKVADFFAENIDLDWPAT
;
A
#
# COMPACT_ATOMS: atom_id res chain seq x y z
N MET A 1 12.25 -4.01 -13.21
CA MET A 1 13.49 -3.20 -13.15
C MET A 1 14.25 -3.59 -11.87
N TYR A 2 15.59 -3.55 -11.85
CA TYR A 2 16.42 -3.83 -10.67
C TYR A 2 17.31 -2.62 -10.36
N SER A 3 17.19 -2.04 -9.17
CA SER A 3 18.19 -1.09 -8.66
C SER A 3 19.44 -1.86 -8.22
N ALA A 4 20.62 -1.42 -8.68
CA ALA A 4 21.89 -2.04 -8.28
C ALA A 4 22.30 -1.64 -6.85
N GLU A 5 21.75 -0.56 -6.33
CA GLU A 5 21.97 -0.09 -4.96
C GLU A 5 20.69 -0.34 -4.15
N ARG A 6 20.83 -1.05 -3.03
CA ARG A 6 19.73 -1.33 -2.12
C ARG A 6 19.31 -0.03 -1.43
N ILE A 7 18.03 0.30 -1.48
CA ILE A 7 17.49 1.43 -0.72
C ILE A 7 17.64 1.15 0.78
N ALA A 8 18.19 2.11 1.53
CA ALA A 8 18.33 1.98 2.98
C ALA A 8 16.94 1.99 3.65
N GLU A 9 16.79 1.20 4.71
CA GLU A 9 15.56 1.12 5.51
C GLU A 9 15.64 2.16 6.64
N ASP A 10 15.67 3.43 6.24
CA ASP A 10 15.78 4.59 7.14
C ASP A 10 14.45 5.37 7.14
N PHE A 11 14.16 6.08 8.22
CA PHE A 11 13.02 7.03 8.22
C PHE A 11 13.21 8.13 7.18
N ILE A 12 12.11 8.56 6.58
CA ILE A 12 12.07 9.70 5.67
C ILE A 12 11.61 10.98 6.38
N ASP A 13 11.96 12.13 5.78
CA ASP A 13 11.35 13.42 6.13
C ASP A 13 9.88 13.41 5.69
N MET A 14 8.98 13.94 6.53
CA MET A 14 7.56 14.00 6.18
C MET A 14 7.26 14.93 5.00
N ALA A 15 8.17 15.85 4.67
CA ALA A 15 8.09 16.63 3.44
C ALA A 15 8.19 15.75 2.17
N ASP A 16 8.86 14.60 2.26
CA ASP A 16 9.03 13.63 1.16
C ASP A 16 7.94 12.52 1.20
N PHE A 17 7.17 12.44 2.29
CA PHE A 17 6.11 11.45 2.43
C PHE A 17 4.98 11.72 1.44
N ALA A 18 4.94 10.91 0.39
CA ALA A 18 3.95 10.97 -0.68
C ALA A 18 3.22 9.63 -0.84
N PRO A 19 1.96 9.50 -0.37
CA PRO A 19 1.20 8.25 -0.52
C PRO A 19 1.03 7.78 -1.97
N THR A 20 1.06 8.72 -2.91
CA THR A 20 0.89 8.44 -4.35
C THR A 20 2.15 7.88 -5.03
N ASN A 21 3.26 7.71 -4.31
CA ASN A 21 4.56 7.36 -4.90
C ASN A 21 4.52 6.03 -5.67
N MET A 22 3.86 5.00 -5.13
CA MET A 22 3.76 3.70 -5.80
C MET A 22 2.95 3.78 -7.11
N ALA A 23 1.85 4.54 -7.13
CA ALA A 23 1.07 4.75 -8.34
C ALA A 23 1.88 5.52 -9.40
N ARG A 24 2.65 6.53 -9.00
CA ARG A 24 3.54 7.28 -9.91
C ARG A 24 4.63 6.37 -10.47
N PHE A 25 5.26 5.57 -9.62
CA PHE A 25 6.27 4.62 -10.06
C PHE A 25 5.70 3.59 -11.05
N ALA A 26 4.52 3.02 -10.76
CA ALA A 26 3.83 2.11 -11.66
C ALA A 26 3.54 2.78 -13.02
N ASN A 27 3.19 4.07 -13.01
CA ASN A 27 3.04 4.84 -14.25
C ASN A 27 4.29 4.84 -15.11
N ASP A 28 5.41 5.19 -14.50
CA ASP A 28 6.68 5.34 -15.21
C ASP A 28 7.10 4.01 -15.82
N GLN A 29 6.78 2.89 -15.15
CA GLN A 29 7.02 1.55 -15.67
C GLN A 29 6.13 1.20 -16.87
N LEU A 30 4.92 1.77 -17.01
CA LEU A 30 4.06 1.52 -18.18
C LEU A 30 4.71 1.96 -19.49
N ALA A 31 5.66 2.91 -19.47
CA ALA A 31 6.41 3.28 -20.67
C ALA A 31 7.33 2.15 -21.19
N THR A 32 7.64 1.17 -20.36
CA THR A 32 8.60 0.09 -20.66
C THR A 32 7.94 -1.26 -20.95
N ILE A 33 6.69 -1.46 -20.52
CA ILE A 33 5.95 -2.70 -20.72
C ILE A 33 5.06 -2.58 -21.95
N THR A 34 5.20 -3.51 -22.89
CA THR A 34 4.48 -3.46 -24.18
C THR A 34 3.43 -4.55 -24.32
N GLU A 35 3.55 -5.63 -23.55
CA GLU A 35 2.67 -6.78 -23.55
C GLU A 35 1.27 -6.37 -23.03
N PRO A 36 0.20 -6.51 -23.83
CA PRO A 36 -1.11 -5.94 -23.49
C PRO A 36 -1.67 -6.39 -22.14
N HIS A 37 -1.51 -7.67 -21.79
CA HIS A 37 -2.03 -8.21 -20.54
C HIS A 37 -1.23 -7.71 -19.32
N ARG A 38 0.11 -7.67 -19.41
CA ARG A 38 0.97 -7.12 -18.35
C ARG A 38 0.73 -5.62 -18.14
N ARG A 39 0.47 -4.88 -19.22
CA ARG A 39 0.03 -3.48 -19.14
C ARG A 39 -1.28 -3.36 -18.38
N LYS A 40 -2.26 -4.24 -18.63
CA LYS A 40 -3.55 -4.26 -17.91
C LYS A 40 -3.36 -4.47 -16.40
N ILE A 41 -2.52 -5.44 -16.02
CA ILE A 41 -2.16 -5.71 -14.62
C ILE A 41 -1.51 -4.48 -13.98
N LEU A 42 -0.52 -3.88 -14.65
CA LEU A 42 0.20 -2.72 -14.10
C LEU A 42 -0.70 -1.47 -13.99
N ILE A 43 -1.64 -1.29 -14.92
CA ILE A 43 -2.68 -0.25 -14.84
C ILE A 43 -3.57 -0.49 -13.62
N ASN A 44 -4.03 -1.73 -13.39
CA ASN A 44 -4.83 -2.06 -12.22
C ASN A 44 -4.06 -1.80 -10.92
N PHE A 45 -2.81 -2.25 -10.82
CA PHE A 45 -1.94 -1.98 -9.67
C PHE A 45 -1.75 -0.48 -9.40
N ARG A 46 -1.51 0.32 -10.46
CA ARG A 46 -1.42 1.78 -10.36
C ARG A 46 -2.71 2.37 -9.77
N ASP A 47 -3.86 1.98 -10.33
CA ASP A 47 -5.16 2.52 -9.93
C ASP A 47 -5.51 2.09 -8.50
N HIS A 48 -5.17 0.86 -8.12
CA HIS A 48 -5.31 0.32 -6.78
C HIS A 48 -4.50 1.12 -5.77
N ALA A 49 -3.19 1.29 -6.02
CA ALA A 49 -2.30 2.06 -5.15
C ALA A 49 -2.74 3.54 -5.02
N LEU A 50 -3.28 4.13 -6.10
CA LEU A 50 -3.82 5.50 -6.03
C LEU A 50 -5.10 5.56 -5.20
N ALA A 51 -6.01 4.60 -5.37
CA ALA A 51 -7.25 4.55 -4.59
C ALA A 51 -6.96 4.33 -3.09
N GLU A 52 -6.04 3.43 -2.77
CA GLU A 52 -5.59 3.19 -1.40
C GLU A 52 -4.96 4.45 -0.78
N ALA A 53 -4.03 5.10 -1.50
CA ALA A 53 -3.40 6.34 -1.04
C ALA A 53 -4.40 7.45 -0.70
N MET A 54 -5.55 7.48 -1.40
CA MET A 54 -6.63 8.44 -1.14
C MET A 54 -7.61 7.94 -0.07
N GLY A 55 -7.59 6.66 0.30
CA GLY A 55 -8.63 6.01 1.10
C GLY A 55 -9.97 5.89 0.35
N ASP A 56 -9.98 6.02 -0.98
CA ASP A 56 -11.20 6.00 -1.79
C ASP A 56 -11.70 4.56 -1.95
N TYR A 57 -12.46 4.10 -0.95
CA TYR A 57 -12.98 2.73 -0.87
C TYR A 57 -13.66 2.27 -2.17
N ASP A 58 -14.50 3.11 -2.78
CA ASP A 58 -15.25 2.69 -3.97
C ASP A 58 -14.31 2.48 -5.17
N ALA A 59 -13.32 3.37 -5.33
CA ALA A 59 -12.30 3.23 -6.38
C ALA A 59 -11.41 2.02 -6.10
N LEU A 60 -11.04 1.78 -4.84
CA LEU A 60 -10.24 0.65 -4.42
C LEU A 60 -10.95 -0.68 -4.76
N MET A 61 -12.20 -0.83 -4.31
CA MET A 61 -12.98 -2.04 -4.58
C MET A 61 -13.25 -2.27 -6.07
N ALA A 62 -13.28 -1.23 -6.90
CA ALA A 62 -13.43 -1.37 -8.35
C ALA A 62 -12.21 -2.02 -9.01
N THR A 63 -11.06 -2.06 -8.34
CA THR A 63 -9.84 -2.73 -8.84
C THR A 63 -9.79 -4.21 -8.44
N CYS A 64 -10.63 -4.66 -7.52
CA CYS A 64 -10.63 -6.01 -6.97
C CYS A 64 -11.57 -6.94 -7.75
N SER A 65 -11.10 -8.16 -8.04
CA SER A 65 -11.92 -9.21 -8.65
C SER A 65 -13.02 -9.68 -7.70
N GLN A 66 -14.18 -10.01 -8.25
CA GLN A 66 -15.25 -10.65 -7.47
C GLN A 66 -15.21 -12.18 -7.58
N GLN A 67 -14.29 -12.75 -8.36
CA GLN A 67 -14.26 -14.17 -8.66
C GLN A 67 -13.60 -14.99 -7.55
N TYR A 68 -12.45 -14.55 -7.06
CA TYR A 68 -11.71 -15.18 -5.97
C TYR A 68 -10.82 -14.14 -5.28
N GLN A 69 -10.51 -14.38 -4.00
CA GLN A 69 -9.61 -13.54 -3.22
C GLN A 69 -8.67 -14.41 -2.39
N ARG A 70 -7.40 -14.01 -2.26
CA ARG A 70 -6.44 -14.71 -1.42
C ARG A 70 -5.38 -13.77 -0.86
N TYR A 71 -5.52 -13.42 0.41
CA TYR A 71 -4.55 -12.61 1.12
C TYR A 71 -3.78 -13.47 2.12
N GLU A 72 -2.48 -13.24 2.22
CA GLU A 72 -1.59 -13.93 3.15
C GLU A 72 -0.53 -12.93 3.64
N VAL A 73 -0.22 -12.95 4.94
CA VAL A 73 0.82 -12.11 5.54
C VAL A 73 1.84 -13.00 6.24
N TYR A 74 3.10 -12.86 5.84
CA TYR A 74 4.24 -13.56 6.39
C TYR A 74 5.18 -12.55 7.05
N THR A 75 5.19 -12.52 8.38
CA THR A 75 6.02 -11.61 9.19
C THR A 75 6.47 -12.32 10.47
N ASP A 76 7.38 -11.71 11.22
CA ASP A 76 7.88 -12.22 12.50
C ASP A 76 6.81 -12.20 13.62
N ASN A 77 5.86 -11.27 13.52
CA ASN A 77 4.75 -11.12 14.45
C ASN A 77 3.51 -11.92 14.01
N ASP A 78 3.47 -13.21 14.37
CA ASP A 78 2.34 -14.09 14.05
C ASP A 78 1.18 -13.95 15.05
N ASN A 79 0.15 -13.18 14.68
CA ASN A 79 -1.01 -12.84 15.50
C ASN A 79 -2.35 -12.96 14.73
N GLU A 80 -3.46 -12.55 15.37
CA GLU A 80 -4.80 -12.65 14.74
C GLU A 80 -4.91 -11.82 13.45
N PHE A 81 -4.29 -10.64 13.39
CA PHE A 81 -4.30 -9.79 12.20
C PHE A 81 -3.53 -10.44 11.05
N THR A 82 -2.41 -11.12 11.30
CA THR A 82 -1.63 -11.77 10.24
C THR A 82 -2.22 -13.09 9.78
N ARG A 83 -3.01 -13.77 10.64
CA ARG A 83 -3.66 -15.07 10.32
C ARG A 83 -5.03 -14.93 9.69
N ASN A 84 -5.81 -13.91 10.08
CA ASN A 84 -7.19 -13.73 9.60
C ASN A 84 -7.22 -12.81 8.38
N GLN A 85 -6.60 -13.28 7.30
CA GLN A 85 -6.56 -12.59 6.02
C GLN A 85 -7.75 -13.02 5.13
N PRO A 86 -8.31 -12.10 4.31
CA PRO A 86 -9.47 -12.41 3.50
C PRO A 86 -9.18 -13.47 2.43
N SER A 87 -10.11 -14.41 2.28
CA SER A 87 -10.07 -15.52 1.33
C SER A 87 -11.26 -15.54 0.36
N SER A 88 -12.10 -14.49 0.41
CA SER A 88 -13.23 -14.28 -0.49
C SER A 88 -13.53 -12.79 -0.65
N TYR A 89 -14.29 -12.42 -1.68
CA TYR A 89 -14.72 -11.02 -1.88
C TYR A 89 -15.62 -10.52 -0.74
N GLU A 90 -16.45 -11.40 -0.16
CA GLU A 90 -17.30 -11.07 0.99
C GLU A 90 -16.47 -10.71 2.22
N GLU A 91 -15.36 -11.43 2.46
CA GLU A 91 -14.42 -11.13 3.54
C GLU A 91 -13.55 -9.90 3.25
N LEU A 92 -13.24 -9.64 1.97
CA LEU A 92 -12.44 -8.50 1.54
C LEU A 92 -13.11 -7.15 1.82
N VAL A 93 -14.43 -7.07 1.59
CA VAL A 93 -15.24 -5.86 1.79
C VAL A 93 -15.09 -5.26 3.19
N PRO A 94 -15.37 -5.98 4.29
CA PRO A 94 -15.18 -5.45 5.63
C PRO A 94 -13.70 -5.26 5.99
N HIS A 95 -12.79 -6.06 5.40
CA HIS A 95 -11.35 -5.93 5.63
C HIS A 95 -10.83 -4.55 5.19
N TYR A 96 -11.05 -4.14 3.93
CA TYR A 96 -10.60 -2.83 3.45
C TYR A 96 -11.28 -1.67 4.17
N ARG A 97 -12.55 -1.81 4.57
CA ARG A 97 -13.21 -0.80 5.41
C ARG A 97 -12.50 -0.64 6.74
N ALA A 98 -12.15 -1.74 7.40
CA ALA A 98 -11.45 -1.71 8.67
C ALA A 98 -10.07 -1.05 8.56
N LEU A 99 -9.32 -1.30 7.49
CA LEU A 99 -8.02 -0.64 7.24
C LEU A 99 -8.17 0.89 7.09
N ILE A 100 -9.16 1.33 6.32
CA ILE A 100 -9.45 2.75 6.13
C ILE A 100 -9.89 3.41 7.45
N ASP A 101 -10.83 2.77 8.17
CA ASP A 101 -11.34 3.26 9.46
C ASP A 101 -10.23 3.31 10.54
N ALA A 102 -9.26 2.39 10.47
CA ALA A 102 -8.08 2.37 11.34
C ALA A 102 -6.96 3.34 10.91
N ASN A 103 -7.18 4.11 9.84
CA ASN A 103 -6.22 5.06 9.26
C ASN A 103 -4.91 4.41 8.78
N MET A 104 -4.97 3.14 8.35
CA MET A 104 -3.82 2.37 7.88
C MET A 104 -3.54 2.51 6.37
N TYR A 105 -4.20 3.45 5.69
CA TYR A 105 -4.11 3.63 4.24
C TYR A 105 -3.08 4.70 3.80
N LEU A 106 -2.51 5.45 4.75
CA LEU A 106 -1.46 6.43 4.46
C LEU A 106 -0.10 5.71 4.39
N ILE A 107 0.21 5.24 3.18
CA ILE A 107 1.38 4.42 2.89
C ILE A 107 2.23 5.09 1.82
N HIS A 108 3.50 5.35 2.12
CA HIS A 108 4.52 5.71 1.14
C HIS A 108 5.44 4.51 0.89
N GLY A 109 5.38 3.94 -0.31
CA GLY A 109 6.33 2.92 -0.75
C GLY A 109 7.46 3.53 -1.55
N THR A 110 8.71 3.19 -1.23
CA THR A 110 9.89 3.50 -2.03
C THR A 110 10.36 2.21 -2.73
N PRO A 111 10.00 2.02 -4.01
CA PRO A 111 10.21 0.74 -4.70
C PRO A 111 11.68 0.52 -5.07
N ASP A 112 12.23 -0.60 -4.61
CA ASP A 112 13.54 -1.12 -5.03
C ASP A 112 13.41 -1.98 -6.30
N LYS A 113 12.27 -2.68 -6.42
CA LYS A 113 12.03 -3.64 -7.50
C LYS A 113 10.55 -3.74 -7.84
N LEU A 114 10.27 -3.81 -9.14
CA LEU A 114 8.97 -4.17 -9.67
C LEU A 114 9.15 -5.16 -10.82
N ILE A 115 8.42 -6.27 -10.75
CA ILE A 115 8.37 -7.33 -11.78
C ILE A 115 6.91 -7.56 -12.09
N VAL A 116 6.55 -7.45 -13.36
CA VAL A 116 5.19 -7.75 -13.84
C VAL A 116 5.23 -9.06 -14.61
N GLY A 117 4.61 -10.08 -14.04
CA GLY A 117 4.38 -11.38 -14.63
C GLY A 117 3.08 -11.41 -15.43
N ASP A 118 2.63 -12.62 -15.77
CA ASP A 118 1.41 -12.81 -16.57
C ASP A 118 0.14 -12.85 -15.70
N ASP A 119 0.23 -13.26 -14.44
CA ASP A 119 -0.90 -13.37 -13.49
C ASP A 119 -0.59 -12.73 -12.13
N SER A 120 0.60 -12.14 -12.01
CA SER A 120 1.14 -11.67 -10.75
C SER A 120 2.12 -10.52 -10.96
N LEU A 121 2.22 -9.66 -9.96
CA LEU A 121 3.19 -8.56 -9.90
C LEU A 121 3.90 -8.63 -8.55
N LEU A 122 5.23 -8.55 -8.57
CA LEU A 122 6.04 -8.42 -7.36
C LEU A 122 6.49 -6.98 -7.21
N ALA A 123 6.23 -6.40 -6.05
CA ALA A 123 6.82 -5.13 -5.61
C ALA A 123 7.68 -5.39 -4.36
N GLU A 124 8.96 -5.01 -4.43
CA GLU A 124 9.84 -4.93 -3.26
C GLU A 124 10.09 -3.46 -2.98
N MET A 125 9.88 -3.03 -1.74
CA MET A 125 9.99 -1.63 -1.34
C MET A 125 10.39 -1.46 0.12
N VAL A 126 10.92 -0.29 0.46
CA VAL A 126 10.83 0.21 1.83
C VAL A 126 9.49 0.91 1.96
N GLN A 127 8.66 0.43 2.88
CA GLN A 127 7.35 0.96 3.16
C GLN A 127 7.41 1.86 4.39
N HIS A 128 6.83 3.04 4.27
CA HIS A 128 6.56 3.94 5.39
C HIS A 128 5.06 4.09 5.53
N MET A 129 4.52 3.83 6.72
CA MET A 129 3.09 3.92 6.97
C MET A 129 2.84 4.76 8.21
N ILE A 130 1.88 5.69 8.14
CA ILE A 130 1.44 6.43 9.31
C ILE A 130 0.41 5.58 10.04
N ILE A 131 0.69 5.21 11.29
CA ILE A 131 -0.23 4.39 12.10
C ILE A 131 -0.49 5.02 13.48
N PRO A 132 -1.72 4.86 14.02
CA PRO A 132 -1.98 5.14 15.43
C PRO A 132 -1.18 4.20 16.33
N GLY A 133 -0.72 4.67 17.49
CA GLY A 133 0.01 3.86 18.46
C GLY A 133 -0.80 2.69 19.03
N ALA A 134 -2.11 2.84 19.15
CA ALA A 134 -3.01 1.74 19.47
C ALA A 134 -2.94 0.60 18.43
N ILE A 135 -2.78 0.92 17.15
CA ILE A 135 -2.59 -0.06 16.08
C ILE A 135 -1.18 -0.65 16.12
N ALA A 136 -0.15 0.16 16.42
CA ALA A 136 1.22 -0.33 16.60
C ALA A 136 1.30 -1.43 17.67
N LYS A 137 0.54 -1.29 18.77
CA LYS A 137 0.39 -2.35 19.77
C LYS A 137 -0.41 -3.54 19.26
N LEU A 138 -1.64 -3.27 18.81
CA LEU A 138 -2.63 -4.30 18.57
C LEU A 138 -2.29 -5.19 17.36
N ALA A 139 -1.89 -4.59 16.24
CA ALA A 139 -1.62 -5.30 14.99
C ALA A 139 -0.14 -5.63 14.79
N PHE A 140 0.74 -4.76 15.29
CA PHE A 140 2.19 -4.85 15.08
C PHE A 140 2.98 -5.34 16.30
N GLY A 141 2.32 -5.58 17.44
CA GLY A 141 2.93 -6.20 18.61
C GLY A 141 3.99 -5.34 19.30
N VAL A 142 3.98 -4.02 19.05
CA VAL A 142 4.94 -3.07 19.64
C VAL A 142 4.39 -2.54 20.96
N ASP A 143 4.53 -3.33 22.03
CA ASP A 143 3.99 -3.05 23.36
C ASP A 143 4.49 -1.71 23.96
N GLU A 144 5.66 -1.25 23.54
CA GLU A 144 6.28 -0.01 24.00
C GLU A 144 5.64 1.26 23.40
N ALA A 145 4.84 1.14 22.33
CA ALA A 145 4.23 2.30 21.70
C ALA A 145 3.20 2.98 22.62
N ASP A 146 3.28 4.31 22.73
CA ASP A 146 2.21 5.11 23.33
C ASP A 146 0.93 5.00 22.49
N GLU A 147 -0.18 4.56 23.10
CA GLU A 147 -1.47 4.38 22.43
C GLU A 147 -2.04 5.66 21.83
N GLN A 148 -1.67 6.81 22.41
CA GLN A 148 -2.11 8.13 21.94
C GLN A 148 -1.18 8.73 20.88
N GLY A 149 -0.01 8.11 20.65
CA GLY A 149 0.94 8.56 19.65
C GLY A 149 0.51 8.26 18.22
N VAL A 150 1.12 8.96 17.27
CA VAL A 150 1.03 8.67 15.84
C VAL A 150 2.44 8.41 15.34
N TYR A 151 2.64 7.28 14.68
CA TYR A 151 3.97 6.80 14.32
C TYR A 151 4.12 6.71 12.81
N LEU A 152 5.31 7.06 12.31
CA LEU A 152 5.81 6.59 11.03
C LEU A 152 6.45 5.21 11.26
N PHE A 153 5.74 4.16 10.86
CA PHE A 153 6.27 2.81 10.81
C PHE A 153 7.06 2.63 9.52
N THR A 154 8.31 2.18 9.61
CA THR A 154 9.19 1.92 8.46
C THR A 154 9.64 0.48 8.47
N THR A 155 9.39 -0.24 7.38
CA THR A 155 9.86 -1.62 7.23
C THR A 155 10.07 -1.97 5.76
N ARG A 156 11.00 -2.88 5.47
CA ARG A 156 11.09 -3.48 4.14
C ARG A 156 10.00 -4.52 3.94
N VAL A 157 9.33 -4.45 2.79
CA VAL A 157 8.30 -5.41 2.41
C VAL A 157 8.53 -5.90 0.98
N ALA A 158 8.16 -7.16 0.73
CA ALA A 158 7.91 -7.66 -0.60
C ALA A 158 6.46 -8.11 -0.68
N VAL A 159 5.73 -7.66 -1.69
CA VAL A 159 4.33 -8.04 -1.91
C VAL A 159 4.19 -8.66 -3.29
N ILE A 160 3.56 -9.83 -3.33
CA ILE A 160 3.13 -10.46 -4.57
C ILE A 160 1.64 -10.20 -4.71
N PHE A 161 1.28 -9.33 -5.65
CA PHE A 161 -0.09 -9.08 -6.06
C PHE A 161 -0.49 -10.13 -7.09
N ILE A 162 -1.70 -10.66 -6.96
CA ILE A 162 -2.26 -11.72 -7.80
C ILE A 162 -3.43 -11.14 -8.60
N PHE A 163 -3.55 -11.50 -9.87
CA PHE A 163 -4.58 -10.96 -10.76
C PHE A 163 -5.35 -12.07 -11.47
N ASP A 164 -6.63 -11.83 -11.77
CA ASP A 164 -7.40 -12.71 -12.64
C ASP A 164 -7.09 -12.50 -14.13
N GLU A 165 -7.75 -13.28 -14.98
CA GLU A 165 -7.65 -13.21 -16.43
C GLU A 165 -8.12 -11.84 -16.98
N ASP A 166 -8.95 -11.13 -16.21
CA ASP A 166 -9.38 -9.77 -16.48
C ASP A 166 -8.40 -8.72 -15.92
N GLY A 167 -7.29 -9.11 -15.32
CA GLY A 167 -6.29 -8.20 -14.75
C GLY A 167 -6.80 -7.42 -13.54
N LEU A 168 -7.81 -7.91 -12.84
CA LEU A 168 -8.29 -7.37 -11.56
C LEU A 168 -7.58 -8.05 -10.40
N GLY A 169 -7.35 -7.33 -9.31
CA GLY A 169 -6.66 -7.83 -8.12
C GLY A 169 -7.45 -8.92 -7.39
N CYS A 170 -6.83 -10.08 -7.20
CA CYS A 170 -7.39 -11.27 -6.57
C CYS A 170 -6.70 -11.64 -5.25
N GLY A 171 -5.79 -10.80 -4.75
CA GLY A 171 -5.07 -11.12 -3.54
C GLY A 171 -3.65 -10.59 -3.48
N GLU A 172 -3.09 -10.71 -2.29
CA GLU A 172 -1.76 -10.22 -1.96
C GLU A 172 -1.09 -11.18 -0.99
N HIS A 173 0.14 -11.57 -1.31
CA HIS A 173 1.00 -12.25 -0.35
C HIS A 173 2.10 -11.27 0.07
N ALA A 174 2.02 -10.79 1.31
CA ALA A 174 2.97 -9.84 1.86
C ALA A 174 4.03 -10.56 2.71
N PHE A 175 5.29 -10.20 2.49
CA PHE A 175 6.44 -10.66 3.25
C PHE A 175 7.04 -9.45 3.95
N GLY A 176 6.77 -9.33 5.24
CA GLY A 176 7.20 -8.22 6.08
C GLY A 176 8.58 -8.44 6.69
N GLY A 177 9.30 -7.34 6.89
CA GLY A 177 10.50 -7.29 7.72
C GLY A 177 10.19 -7.37 9.21
N ALA A 178 11.22 -7.16 10.02
CA ALA A 178 11.06 -7.16 11.47
C ALA A 178 10.17 -6.00 11.93
N THR A 179 9.47 -6.21 13.05
CA THR A 179 8.64 -5.17 13.66
C THR A 179 9.05 -4.93 15.11
N SER A 180 9.46 -3.69 15.42
CA SER A 180 9.82 -3.28 16.79
C SER A 180 9.70 -1.76 16.92
N ILE A 181 9.89 -1.25 18.14
CA ILE A 181 9.92 0.20 18.39
C ILE A 181 11.01 0.93 17.59
N ASP A 182 12.11 0.25 17.23
CA ASP A 182 13.20 0.84 16.43
C ASP A 182 12.75 1.13 14.97
N HIS A 183 11.66 0.50 14.53
CA HIS A 183 11.03 0.72 13.23
C HIS A 183 9.91 1.77 13.31
N MET A 184 9.69 2.37 14.47
CA MET A 184 8.60 3.32 14.74
C MET A 184 9.16 4.67 15.15
N ARG A 185 8.88 5.71 14.36
CA ARG A 185 9.20 7.10 14.73
C ARG A 185 7.95 7.82 15.14
N LEU A 186 7.90 8.32 16.38
CA LEU A 186 6.80 9.19 16.83
C LEU A 186 6.81 10.47 15.99
N LEU A 187 5.65 10.85 15.48
CA LEU A 187 5.44 12.08 14.72
C LEU A 187 4.96 13.20 15.64
N GLU A 188 5.54 14.38 15.48
CA GLU A 188 5.00 15.61 16.06
C GLU A 188 3.74 16.05 15.31
N ALA A 189 2.88 16.82 15.99
CA ALA A 189 1.56 17.17 15.45
C ALA A 189 1.60 17.94 14.11
N ASP A 190 2.67 18.71 13.87
CA ASP A 190 2.88 19.46 12.63
C ASP A 190 3.55 18.66 11.51
N GLU A 191 4.10 17.48 11.82
CA GLU A 191 4.61 16.51 10.85
C GLU A 191 3.51 15.63 10.24
N ILE A 192 2.37 15.51 10.94
CA ILE A 192 1.27 14.64 10.51
C ILE A 192 0.51 15.29 9.34
N PRO A 193 0.41 14.63 8.16
CA PRO A 193 -0.31 15.16 7.02
C PRO A 193 -1.77 15.45 7.35
N ALA A 194 -2.32 16.56 6.85
CA ALA A 194 -3.72 16.94 7.10
C ALA A 194 -4.72 15.83 6.76
N GLN A 195 -4.42 15.00 5.75
CA GLN A 195 -5.24 13.85 5.35
C GLN A 195 -5.48 12.85 6.48
N TYR A 196 -4.51 12.67 7.38
CA TYR A 196 -4.66 11.82 8.57
C TYR A 196 -5.87 12.24 9.42
N PHE A 197 -6.15 13.54 9.49
CA PHE A 197 -7.26 14.10 10.29
C PHE A 197 -8.53 14.30 9.48
N SER A 198 -8.42 14.68 8.20
CA SER A 198 -9.60 14.88 7.34
C SER A 198 -10.20 13.58 6.83
N GLY A 199 -9.45 12.48 6.90
CA GLY A 199 -9.85 11.17 6.39
C GLY A 199 -9.74 11.05 4.86
N PRO A 200 -10.36 10.00 4.30
CA PRO A 200 -10.30 9.70 2.88
C PRO A 200 -10.75 10.82 1.95
N ARG A 201 -10.18 10.83 0.74
CA ARG A 201 -10.47 11.73 -0.37
C ARG A 201 -10.94 10.93 -1.58
N LYS A 202 -11.58 11.59 -2.55
CA LYS A 202 -11.91 10.95 -3.84
C LYS A 202 -10.73 11.03 -4.81
N VAL A 203 -10.48 9.93 -5.52
CA VAL A 203 -9.44 9.90 -6.58
C VAL A 203 -9.71 10.97 -7.65
N ALA A 204 -10.98 11.24 -7.96
CA ALA A 204 -11.37 12.30 -8.89
C ALA A 204 -10.87 13.70 -8.45
N ASP A 205 -10.82 13.98 -7.15
CA ASP A 205 -10.33 15.25 -6.64
C ASP A 205 -8.81 15.37 -6.85
N PHE A 206 -8.06 14.28 -6.67
CA PHE A 206 -6.63 14.23 -6.95
C PHE A 206 -6.35 14.59 -8.42
N PHE A 207 -7.09 13.99 -9.36
CA PHE A 207 -6.92 14.29 -10.78
C PHE A 207 -7.30 15.73 -11.12
N ALA A 208 -8.35 16.28 -10.50
CA ALA A 208 -8.74 17.68 -10.70
C ALA A 208 -7.63 18.66 -10.23
N GLU A 209 -6.90 18.31 -9.17
CA GLU A 209 -5.78 19.08 -8.63
C GLU A 209 -4.47 18.87 -9.42
N ASN A 210 -4.34 17.75 -10.14
CA ASN A 210 -3.13 17.33 -10.84
C ASN A 210 -3.40 17.08 -12.33
N ILE A 211 -4.09 18.02 -12.98
CA ILE A 211 -4.55 17.88 -14.38
C ILE A 211 -3.43 17.60 -15.40
N ASP A 212 -2.19 17.96 -15.07
CA ASP A 212 -1.01 17.76 -15.91
C ASP A 212 -0.41 16.35 -15.80
N LEU A 213 -0.93 15.48 -14.91
CA LEU A 213 -0.53 14.08 -14.88
C LEU A 213 -1.18 13.34 -16.05
N ASP A 214 -0.44 13.26 -17.16
CA ASP A 214 -0.73 12.37 -18.28
C ASP A 214 -0.50 10.92 -17.85
N TRP A 215 -1.44 10.40 -17.04
CA TRP A 215 -1.54 8.98 -16.74
C TRP A 215 -2.15 8.31 -17.97
N PRO A 216 -1.36 7.62 -18.82
CA PRO A 216 -1.91 7.05 -20.04
C PRO A 216 -2.97 6.03 -19.65
N ALA A 217 -4.19 6.27 -20.14
CA ALA A 217 -5.34 5.39 -19.99
C ALA A 217 -5.40 4.31 -21.10
N THR A 218 -4.31 4.12 -21.86
CA THR A 218 -4.32 3.34 -23.11
C THR A 218 -3.15 2.36 -23.22
#